data_AF-X0X089-F1
#
_entry.id   AF-X0X089-F1
#
_cell.length_a   1.000
_cell.length_b   1.000
_cell.length_c   1.000
_cell.angle_alpha   90.00
_cell.angle_beta   90.00
_cell.angle_gamma   90.00
#
_symmetry.space_group_name_H-M   'P 1'
#
loop_
_entity.id
_entity.type
_entity.pdbx_description
1 polymer ?
#
loop_
_entity_poly.entity_id
_entity_poly.type
_entity_poly.pdbx_seq_one_letter_code
_entity_poly.pdbx_strand_id
1 'polypeptide(L)'
;MPIKILAVFSAPRGVERLNIRDEKDTLITALKNPEYGHLFEITPELHITLPKFKELLKNDFQLIHFSGHSYQKYIIFEEIDGTSKRVPIDAFIKLIEKKIQSPNNQLKCMIFNSCYSFKLGEELYKLGICTISMKDEIKERAARLFTEGFYSEFSNESTIFNMFENAQNNIHLHNLR
;
A
#
# COMPACT_ATOMS: atom_id res chain seq x y z
N MET A 1 2.00 -3.59 21.46
CA MET A 1 1.97 -4.60 20.37
C MET A 1 2.39 -3.89 19.10
N PRO A 2 3.21 -4.52 18.24
CA PRO A 2 3.65 -3.89 16.99
C PRO A 2 2.47 -3.69 16.02
N ILE A 3 2.58 -2.68 15.18
CA ILE A 3 1.65 -2.43 14.06
C ILE A 3 1.96 -3.44 12.97
N LYS A 4 1.00 -4.30 12.63
CA LYS A 4 1.12 -5.30 11.58
C LYS A 4 0.79 -4.69 10.23
N ILE A 5 1.75 -4.77 9.32
CA ILE A 5 1.69 -4.22 7.98
C ILE A 5 1.70 -5.38 6.98
N LEU A 6 0.67 -5.45 6.13
CA LEU A 6 0.71 -6.26 4.92
C LEU A 6 1.22 -5.38 3.77
N ALA A 7 2.38 -5.72 3.22
CA ALA A 7 2.96 -5.02 2.08
C ALA A 7 2.76 -5.86 0.81
N VAL A 8 1.96 -5.35 -0.11
CA VAL A 8 1.46 -6.05 -1.28
C VAL A 8 2.08 -5.44 -2.52
N PHE A 9 2.77 -6.25 -3.31
CA PHE A 9 3.44 -5.83 -4.53
C PHE A 9 2.93 -6.59 -5.75
N SER A 10 2.49 -5.87 -6.78
CA SER A 10 2.02 -6.45 -8.05
C SER A 10 2.73 -5.81 -9.24
N ALA A 11 3.44 -6.62 -10.03
CA ALA A 11 4.11 -6.24 -11.26
C ALA A 11 3.91 -7.32 -12.35
N PRO A 12 2.68 -7.48 -12.87
CA PRO A 12 2.42 -8.47 -13.91
C PRO A 12 3.19 -8.17 -15.19
N ARG A 13 3.36 -9.20 -16.02
CA ARG A 13 3.93 -9.07 -17.36
C ARG A 13 2.92 -8.43 -18.32
N GLY A 14 3.44 -7.71 -19.31
CA GLY A 14 2.62 -7.09 -20.37
C GLY A 14 2.01 -5.73 -20.01
N VAL A 15 2.36 -5.19 -18.84
CA VAL A 15 2.15 -3.78 -18.47
C VAL A 15 3.50 -3.08 -18.29
N GLU A 16 3.48 -1.77 -18.05
CA GLU A 16 4.68 -1.01 -17.70
C GLU A 16 5.43 -1.70 -16.55
N ARG A 17 6.76 -1.83 -16.65
CA ARG A 17 7.52 -2.56 -15.63
C ARG A 17 7.68 -1.71 -14.38
N LEU A 18 7.27 -2.24 -13.24
CA LEU A 18 7.60 -1.72 -11.91
C LEU A 18 8.74 -2.51 -11.29
N ASN A 19 9.70 -1.84 -10.67
CA ASN A 19 10.74 -2.50 -9.89
C ASN A 19 10.27 -2.77 -8.46
N ILE A 20 9.35 -3.73 -8.32
CA ILE A 20 8.77 -4.11 -7.02
C ILE A 20 9.80 -4.70 -6.04
N ARG A 21 10.97 -5.15 -6.52
CA ARG A 21 12.06 -5.59 -5.65
C ARG A 21 12.66 -4.39 -4.92
N ASP A 22 13.00 -3.33 -5.65
CA ASP A 22 13.54 -2.12 -5.07
C ASP A 22 12.51 -1.48 -4.12
N GLU A 23 11.24 -1.41 -4.51
CA GLU A 23 10.18 -0.87 -3.63
C GLU A 23 10.04 -1.68 -2.33
N LYS A 24 10.09 -3.01 -2.42
CA LYS A 24 10.09 -3.89 -1.24
C LYS A 24 11.31 -3.64 -0.37
N ASP A 25 12.50 -3.56 -0.96
CA ASP A 25 13.75 -3.36 -0.22
C ASP A 25 13.78 -1.98 0.44
N THR A 26 13.30 -0.93 -0.24
CA THR A 26 13.08 0.40 0.31
C THR A 26 12.15 0.36 1.52
N LEU A 27 10.97 -0.27 1.39
CA LEU A 27 9.98 -0.37 2.47
C LEU A 27 10.54 -1.11 3.69
N ILE A 28 11.17 -2.27 3.46
CA ILE A 28 11.75 -3.07 4.53
C ILE A 28 12.87 -2.31 5.23
N THR A 29 13.69 -1.57 4.48
CA THR A 29 14.79 -0.78 5.05
C THR A 29 14.26 0.33 5.94
N ALA A 30 13.26 1.09 5.48
CA ALA A 30 12.64 2.16 6.27
C ALA A 30 11.99 1.63 7.56
N LEU A 31 11.33 0.47 7.50
CA LEU A 31 10.65 -0.15 8.63
C LEU A 31 11.58 -0.90 9.60
N LYS A 32 12.83 -1.19 9.21
CA LYS A 32 13.83 -1.86 10.07
C LYS A 32 14.79 -0.88 10.76
N ASN A 33 14.41 0.39 10.88
CA ASN A 33 15.19 1.39 11.60
C ASN A 33 15.48 0.91 13.04
N PRO A 34 16.72 0.98 13.54
CA PRO A 34 17.08 0.54 14.90
C PRO A 34 16.29 1.23 16.01
N GLU A 35 15.86 2.48 15.82
CA GLU A 35 15.20 3.29 16.85
C GLU A 35 13.74 2.88 17.07
N TYR A 36 12.99 2.63 15.99
CA TYR A 36 11.54 2.41 16.05
C TYR A 36 11.05 1.16 15.31
N GLY A 37 11.91 0.44 14.59
CA GLY A 37 11.50 -0.69 13.74
C GLY A 37 10.85 -1.85 14.51
N HIS A 38 11.15 -1.98 15.81
CA HIS A 38 10.50 -2.94 16.71
C HIS A 38 9.00 -2.65 16.94
N LEU A 39 8.51 -1.46 16.56
CA LEU A 39 7.11 -1.06 16.63
C LEU A 39 6.30 -1.60 15.43
N PHE A 40 6.95 -2.25 14.47
CA PHE A 40 6.32 -2.76 13.26
C PHE A 40 6.56 -4.26 13.07
N GLU A 41 5.58 -4.94 12.48
CA GLU A 41 5.69 -6.30 11.99
C GLU A 41 5.23 -6.30 10.53
N ILE A 42 6.14 -6.52 9.59
CA ILE A 42 5.86 -6.46 8.15
C ILE A 42 5.77 -7.86 7.53
N THR A 43 4.72 -8.09 6.75
CA THR A 43 4.56 -9.25 5.86
C THR A 43 4.62 -8.78 4.40
N PRO A 44 5.79 -8.87 3.74
CA PRO A 44 5.94 -8.51 2.34
C PRO A 44 5.55 -9.66 1.41
N GLU A 45 4.68 -9.37 0.43
CA GLU A 45 4.16 -10.34 -0.53
C GLU A 45 4.34 -9.80 -1.95
N LEU A 46 5.28 -10.40 -2.68
CA LEU A 46 5.56 -10.11 -4.08
C LEU A 46 4.67 -10.97 -4.99
N HIS A 47 4.45 -10.50 -6.22
CA HIS A 47 3.72 -11.25 -7.24
C HIS A 47 2.32 -11.66 -6.80
N ILE A 48 1.63 -10.74 -6.11
CA ILE A 48 0.40 -11.07 -5.41
C ILE A 48 -0.74 -11.42 -6.38
N THR A 49 -1.33 -12.59 -6.19
CA THR A 49 -2.56 -12.99 -6.87
C THR A 49 -3.79 -12.61 -6.04
N LEU A 50 -4.93 -12.37 -6.70
CA LEU A 50 -6.18 -12.07 -5.99
C LEU A 50 -6.58 -13.18 -4.99
N PRO A 51 -6.46 -14.50 -5.30
CA PRO A 51 -6.70 -15.55 -4.31
C PRO A 51 -5.79 -15.45 -3.09
N LYS A 52 -4.48 -15.23 -3.28
CA LYS A 52 -3.54 -15.09 -2.16
C LYS A 52 -3.83 -13.85 -1.31
N PHE A 53 -4.17 -12.73 -1.95
CA PHE A 53 -4.58 -11.52 -1.23
C PHE A 53 -5.80 -11.78 -0.33
N LYS A 54 -6.82 -12.48 -0.85
CA LYS A 54 -8.01 -12.86 -0.06
C LYS A 54 -7.67 -13.77 1.13
N GLU A 55 -6.71 -14.67 0.96
CA GLU A 55 -6.21 -15.52 2.04
C GLU A 55 -5.52 -14.67 3.12
N LEU A 56 -4.62 -13.77 2.72
CA LEU A 56 -3.89 -12.88 3.64
C LEU A 56 -4.83 -11.95 4.42
N LEU A 57 -5.89 -11.44 3.79
CA LEU A 57 -6.91 -10.63 4.45
C LEU A 57 -7.58 -11.35 5.64
N LYS A 58 -7.49 -12.67 5.77
CA LYS A 58 -8.02 -13.37 6.96
C LYS A 58 -7.21 -13.10 8.23
N ASN A 59 -5.98 -12.62 8.10
CA ASN A 59 -5.11 -12.27 9.24
C ASN A 59 -5.39 -10.84 9.74
N ASP A 60 -4.80 -10.51 10.88
CA ASP A 60 -4.97 -9.22 11.55
C ASP A 60 -3.85 -8.27 11.13
N PHE A 61 -4.18 -7.38 10.21
CA PHE A 61 -3.31 -6.28 9.79
C PHE A 61 -3.98 -4.95 10.11
N GLN A 62 -3.22 -4.00 10.66
CA GLN A 62 -3.69 -2.63 10.89
C GLN A 62 -3.48 -1.73 9.67
N LEU A 63 -2.46 -2.05 8.86
CA LEU A 63 -2.13 -1.28 7.67
C LEU A 63 -1.89 -2.21 6.48
N ILE A 64 -2.43 -1.85 5.33
CA ILE A 64 -2.08 -2.47 4.05
C ILE A 64 -1.38 -1.44 3.18
N HIS A 65 -0.15 -1.72 2.76
CA HIS A 65 0.60 -0.94 1.79
C HIS A 65 0.53 -1.67 0.45
N PHE A 66 -0.20 -1.12 -0.51
CA PHE A 66 -0.27 -1.65 -1.87
C PHE A 66 0.64 -0.85 -2.79
N SER A 67 1.55 -1.55 -3.48
CA SER A 67 2.37 -1.01 -4.54
C SER A 67 2.16 -1.81 -5.83
N GLY A 68 1.85 -1.13 -6.92
CA GLY A 68 1.53 -1.79 -8.18
C GLY A 68 0.72 -0.90 -9.10
N HIS A 69 0.10 -1.51 -10.11
CA HIS A 69 -0.73 -0.77 -11.05
C HIS A 69 -2.17 -0.61 -10.57
N SER A 70 -2.67 0.62 -10.67
CA SER A 70 -4.09 0.91 -10.66
C SER A 70 -4.46 1.88 -11.78
N TYR A 71 -5.73 1.84 -12.13
CA TYR A 71 -6.38 2.67 -13.13
C TYR A 71 -7.71 3.12 -12.56
N GLN A 72 -8.34 4.14 -13.18
CA GLN A 72 -9.62 4.70 -12.73
C GLN A 72 -10.77 3.69 -12.51
N LYS A 73 -10.70 2.51 -13.12
CA LYS A 73 -11.74 1.46 -13.03
C LYS A 73 -11.25 0.14 -12.44
N TYR A 74 -9.93 -0.07 -12.35
CA TYR A 74 -9.37 -1.36 -11.98
C TYR A 74 -8.13 -1.23 -11.11
N ILE A 75 -8.01 -2.11 -10.12
CA ILE A 75 -6.73 -2.42 -9.47
C ILE A 75 -6.17 -3.70 -10.09
N ILE A 76 -4.85 -3.77 -10.26
CA ILE A 76 -4.21 -4.88 -10.94
C ILE A 76 -3.58 -5.83 -9.92
N PHE A 77 -3.87 -7.11 -10.08
CA PHE A 77 -3.19 -8.22 -9.41
C PHE A 77 -2.49 -9.07 -10.46
N GLU A 78 -1.69 -10.04 -10.02
CA GLU A 78 -1.11 -11.04 -10.91
C GLU A 78 -2.04 -12.27 -11.02
N GLU A 79 -2.01 -12.92 -12.18
CA GLU A 79 -2.47 -14.30 -12.35
C GLU A 79 -1.31 -15.28 -12.10
N ILE A 80 -1.60 -16.58 -11.97
CA ILE A 80 -0.59 -17.62 -11.71
C ILE A 80 0.48 -17.68 -12.81
N ASP A 81 0.09 -17.36 -14.05
CA ASP A 81 1.01 -17.27 -15.18
C ASP A 81 1.79 -15.94 -15.24
N GLY A 82 1.65 -15.07 -14.24
CA GLY A 82 2.28 -13.75 -14.17
C GLY A 82 1.67 -12.72 -15.12
N THR A 83 0.51 -12.98 -15.74
CA THR A 83 -0.24 -11.97 -16.50
C THR A 83 -1.09 -11.09 -15.58
N SER A 84 -1.67 -10.02 -16.14
CA SER A 84 -2.46 -9.07 -15.34
C SER A 84 -3.89 -9.57 -15.08
N LYS A 85 -4.27 -9.64 -13.80
CA LYS A 85 -5.66 -9.69 -13.35
C LYS A 85 -6.20 -8.28 -13.16
N ARG A 86 -7.18 -7.88 -13.97
CA ARG A 86 -7.94 -6.64 -13.72
C ARG A 86 -9.07 -6.92 -12.72
N VAL A 87 -9.06 -6.23 -11.59
CA VAL A 87 -10.12 -6.31 -10.59
C VAL A 87 -10.88 -5.00 -10.59
N PRO A 88 -12.19 -4.99 -10.91
CA PRO A 88 -13.01 -3.80 -10.84
C PRO A 88 -12.96 -3.15 -9.45
N ILE A 89 -12.88 -1.81 -9.39
CA ILE A 89 -12.79 -1.09 -8.12
C ILE A 89 -13.97 -1.43 -7.22
N ASP A 90 -15.20 -1.47 -7.73
CA ASP A 90 -16.40 -1.82 -6.96
C ASP A 90 -16.32 -3.23 -6.35
N ALA A 91 -15.76 -4.19 -7.07
CA ALA A 91 -15.51 -5.54 -6.56
C ALA A 91 -14.42 -5.54 -5.47
N PHE A 92 -13.38 -4.72 -5.62
CA PHE A 92 -12.34 -4.56 -4.60
C PHE A 92 -12.87 -3.88 -3.34
N ILE A 93 -13.68 -2.82 -3.46
CA ILE A 93 -14.36 -2.16 -2.34
C ILE A 93 -15.19 -3.18 -1.56
N LYS A 94 -16.04 -3.97 -2.24
CA LYS A 94 -16.84 -5.03 -1.60
C LYS A 94 -15.99 -6.09 -0.89
N LEU A 95 -14.79 -6.38 -1.40
CA LEU A 95 -13.86 -7.29 -0.74
C LEU A 95 -13.35 -6.70 0.58
N ILE A 96 -12.93 -5.42 0.57
CA ILE A 96 -12.46 -4.74 1.78
C ILE A 96 -13.59 -4.49 2.77
N GLU A 97 -14.79 -4.17 2.30
CA GLU A 97 -15.99 -4.05 3.13
C GLU A 97 -16.25 -5.33 3.94
N LYS A 98 -16.17 -6.50 3.29
CA LYS A 98 -16.27 -7.80 3.98
C LYS A 98 -15.15 -8.02 5.01
N LYS A 99 -13.94 -7.55 4.72
CA LYS A 99 -12.84 -7.61 5.69
C LYS A 99 -13.16 -6.76 6.93
N ILE A 100 -13.62 -5.53 6.75
CA ILE A 100 -13.86 -4.65 7.91
C ILE A 100 -15.07 -5.07 8.76
N GLN A 101 -16.01 -5.80 8.17
CA GLN A 101 -17.15 -6.41 8.88
C GLN A 101 -16.76 -7.70 9.64
N SER A 102 -15.56 -8.23 9.45
CA SER A 102 -15.12 -9.45 10.15
C SER A 102 -14.87 -9.19 11.65
N PRO A 103 -15.13 -10.17 12.53
CA PRO A 103 -14.96 -10.01 13.99
C PRO A 103 -13.54 -9.62 14.40
N ASN A 104 -12.53 -10.02 13.63
CA ASN A 104 -11.12 -9.75 13.89
C ASN A 104 -10.61 -8.53 13.12
N ASN A 105 -11.50 -7.63 12.66
CA ASN A 105 -11.05 -6.48 11.91
C ASN A 105 -10.17 -5.55 12.76
N GLN A 106 -8.93 -5.36 12.31
CA GLN A 106 -8.02 -4.35 12.85
C GLN A 106 -7.57 -3.34 11.79
N LEU A 107 -8.03 -3.45 10.55
CA LEU A 107 -7.59 -2.59 9.45
C LEU A 107 -8.00 -1.14 9.72
N LYS A 108 -7.01 -0.25 9.81
CA LYS A 108 -7.19 1.19 10.04
C LYS A 108 -6.77 2.03 8.86
N CYS A 109 -5.75 1.60 8.12
CA CYS A 109 -5.18 2.38 7.03
C CYS A 109 -4.88 1.52 5.80
N MET A 110 -5.12 2.08 4.62
CA MET A 110 -4.64 1.54 3.35
C MET A 110 -3.88 2.62 2.58
N ILE A 111 -2.65 2.28 2.17
CA ILE A 111 -1.78 3.14 1.38
C ILE A 111 -1.73 2.56 -0.03
N PHE A 112 -2.07 3.38 -1.02
CA PHE A 112 -2.01 3.03 -2.43
C PHE A 112 -0.87 3.81 -3.09
N ASN A 113 0.29 3.17 -3.17
CA ASN A 113 1.41 3.63 -3.96
C ASN A 113 1.22 3.18 -5.41
N SER A 114 0.15 3.69 -6.02
CA SER A 114 -0.32 3.26 -7.34
C SER A 114 -1.09 4.39 -8.03
N CYS A 115 -0.86 4.54 -9.35
CA CYS A 115 -1.44 5.62 -10.15
C CYS A 115 -2.97 5.62 -10.13
N TYR A 116 -3.61 6.79 -10.18
CA TYR A 116 -5.07 6.93 -10.30
C TYR A 116 -5.90 6.20 -9.20
N SER A 117 -5.35 6.07 -7.99
CA SER A 117 -5.98 5.40 -6.85
C SER A 117 -6.94 6.28 -6.05
N PHE A 118 -7.07 7.57 -6.36
CA PHE A 118 -7.89 8.51 -5.58
C PHE A 118 -9.36 8.09 -5.42
N LYS A 119 -10.01 7.68 -6.52
CA LYS A 119 -11.41 7.22 -6.46
C LYS A 119 -11.56 5.96 -5.59
N LEU A 120 -10.59 5.06 -5.67
CA LEU A 120 -10.54 3.87 -4.82
C LEU A 120 -10.38 4.28 -3.34
N GLY A 121 -9.47 5.21 -3.06
CA GLY A 121 -9.23 5.75 -1.72
C GLY A 121 -10.46 6.44 -1.12
N GLU A 122 -11.20 7.21 -1.91
CA GLU A 122 -12.41 7.91 -1.49
C GLU A 122 -13.55 6.94 -1.10
N GLU A 123 -13.77 5.89 -1.90
CA GLU A 123 -14.78 4.87 -1.59
C GLU A 123 -14.43 4.07 -0.33
N LEU A 124 -13.16 3.76 -0.11
CA LEU A 124 -12.69 3.11 1.13
C LEU A 124 -12.78 4.04 2.35
N TYR A 125 -12.56 5.35 2.16
CA TYR A 125 -12.71 6.33 3.22
C TYR A 125 -14.16 6.40 3.73
N LYS A 126 -15.15 6.30 2.83
CA LYS A 126 -16.58 6.20 3.20
C LYS A 126 -16.89 4.99 4.08
N LEU A 127 -16.05 3.96 4.03
CA LEU A 127 -16.14 2.77 4.88
C LEU A 127 -15.41 2.91 6.23
N GLY A 128 -14.84 4.08 6.53
CA GLY A 128 -14.14 4.36 7.79
C GLY A 128 -12.66 3.95 7.81
N ILE A 129 -12.06 3.70 6.65
CA ILE A 129 -10.63 3.37 6.51
C ILE A 129 -9.87 4.66 6.18
N CYS A 130 -8.79 4.96 6.91
CA CYS A 130 -7.87 6.02 6.51
C CYS A 130 -7.18 5.61 5.21
N THR A 131 -7.18 6.46 4.18
CA THR A 131 -6.55 6.15 2.90
C THR A 131 -5.52 7.17 2.50
N ILE A 132 -4.39 6.68 1.99
CA ILE A 132 -3.44 7.49 1.23
C ILE A 132 -3.49 7.00 -0.19
N SER A 133 -3.74 7.92 -1.13
CA SER A 133 -3.97 7.58 -2.53
C SER A 133 -3.49 8.69 -3.45
N MET A 134 -3.38 8.37 -4.73
CA MET A 134 -2.79 9.23 -5.75
C MET A 134 -3.85 9.64 -6.76
N LYS A 135 -3.93 10.95 -7.01
CA LYS A 135 -4.88 11.53 -7.96
C LYS A 135 -4.52 11.17 -9.40
N ASP A 136 -3.24 11.27 -9.71
CA ASP A 136 -2.68 11.11 -11.05
C ASP A 136 -1.58 10.04 -11.05
N GLU A 137 -0.75 10.04 -12.09
CA GLU A 137 0.44 9.20 -12.17
C GLU A 137 1.49 9.59 -11.14
N ILE A 138 2.13 8.59 -10.56
CA ILE A 138 3.37 8.76 -9.81
C ILE A 138 4.51 8.10 -10.56
N LYS A 139 5.65 8.79 -10.64
CA LYS A 139 6.87 8.17 -11.18
C LYS A 139 7.45 7.22 -10.15
N GLU A 140 8.03 6.11 -10.60
CA GLU A 140 8.67 5.11 -9.74
C GLU A 140 9.61 5.72 -8.68
N ARG A 141 10.44 6.70 -9.06
CA ARG A 141 11.33 7.39 -8.12
C ARG A 141 10.56 8.14 -7.02
N ALA A 142 9.48 8.82 -7.37
CA ALA A 142 8.64 9.52 -6.40
C ALA A 142 7.90 8.54 -5.48
N ALA A 143 7.45 7.39 -6.01
CA ALA A 143 6.83 6.31 -5.24
C ALA A 143 7.79 5.72 -4.19
N ARG A 144 9.08 5.56 -4.54
CA ARG A 144 10.09 5.13 -3.56
C ARG A 144 10.39 6.19 -2.51
N LEU A 145 10.58 7.45 -2.91
CA LEU A 145 10.81 8.55 -1.98
C LEU A 145 9.60 8.78 -1.04
N PHE A 146 8.38 8.58 -1.55
CA PHE A 146 7.18 8.55 -0.73
C PHE A 146 7.33 7.50 0.38
N THR A 147 7.61 6.25 0.02
CA THR A 147 7.76 5.15 0.99
C THR A 147 8.88 5.42 2.00
N GLU A 148 10.02 5.92 1.54
CA GLU A 148 11.15 6.29 2.42
C GLU A 148 10.73 7.33 3.44
N GLY A 149 10.16 8.45 3.01
CA GLY A 149 9.76 9.54 3.91
C GLY A 149 8.55 9.19 4.78
N PHE A 150 7.66 8.33 4.30
CA PHE A 150 6.49 7.91 5.07
C PHE A 150 6.89 7.09 6.30
N TYR A 151 7.91 6.25 6.17
CA TYR A 151 8.38 5.35 7.23
C TYR A 151 9.76 5.75 7.81
N SER A 152 10.27 6.95 7.51
CA SER A 152 11.61 7.40 7.95
C SER A 152 11.68 7.79 9.42
N GLU A 153 10.55 8.12 10.03
CA GLU A 153 10.45 8.54 11.42
C GLU A 153 9.16 8.01 12.02
N PHE A 154 9.23 7.44 13.23
CA PHE A 154 8.06 6.98 13.95
C PHE A 154 8.26 7.04 15.46
N SER A 155 7.20 7.42 16.17
CA SER A 155 7.07 7.41 17.62
C SER A 155 5.65 7.00 18.01
N ASN A 156 5.40 6.76 19.30
CA ASN A 156 4.05 6.44 19.78
C ASN A 156 3.04 7.59 19.58
N GLU A 157 3.52 8.81 19.33
CA GLU A 157 2.68 9.99 19.04
C GLU A 157 2.54 10.27 17.54
N SER A 158 3.22 9.49 16.69
CA SER A 158 3.16 9.67 15.24
C SER A 158 1.75 9.38 14.72
N THR A 159 1.22 10.35 13.97
CA THR A 159 -0.03 10.21 13.24
C THR A 159 0.26 9.87 11.77
N ILE A 160 -0.71 9.21 11.11
CA ILE A 160 -0.63 8.98 9.65
C ILE A 160 -0.47 10.30 8.88
N PHE A 161 -1.03 11.40 9.40
CA PHE A 161 -0.90 12.73 8.80
C PHE A 161 0.55 13.22 8.84
N ASN A 162 1.21 13.18 9.99
CA ASN A 162 2.61 13.62 10.11
C ASN A 162 3.54 12.75 9.23
N MET A 163 3.29 11.44 9.19
CA MET A 163 4.02 10.51 8.30
C MET A 163 3.80 10.87 6.82
N PHE A 164 2.58 11.24 6.45
CA PHE A 164 2.27 11.70 5.10
C PHE A 164 2.95 13.02 4.76
N GLU A 165 2.99 14.00 5.67
CA GLU A 165 3.72 15.26 5.48
C GLU A 165 5.22 15.00 5.29
N ASN A 166 5.82 14.10 6.07
CA ASN A 166 7.22 13.69 5.93
C ASN A 166 7.48 13.07 4.54
N ALA A 167 6.59 12.19 4.06
CA ALA A 167 6.66 11.65 2.72
C ALA A 167 6.61 12.74 1.64
N GLN A 168 5.68 13.69 1.74
CA GLN A 168 5.58 14.79 0.78
C GLN A 168 6.84 15.66 0.79
N ASN A 169 7.36 15.97 1.97
CA ASN A 169 8.61 16.71 2.13
C ASN A 169 9.78 15.97 1.46
N ASN A 170 9.90 14.65 1.66
CA ASN A 170 10.98 13.86 1.05
C ASN A 170 10.94 13.87 -0.49
N ILE A 171 9.74 13.84 -1.08
CA ILE A 171 9.56 13.98 -2.54
C ILE A 171 9.98 15.40 -3.00
N HIS A 172 9.53 16.43 -2.30
CA HIS A 172 9.83 17.83 -2.64
C HIS A 172 11.32 18.16 -2.53
N LEU A 173 12.02 17.66 -1.51
CA LEU A 173 13.47 17.83 -1.35
C LEU A 173 14.27 17.29 -2.56
N HIS A 174 13.69 16.34 -3.30
CA HIS A 174 14.28 15.77 -4.51
C HIS A 174 13.75 16.39 -5.81
N ASN A 175 13.02 17.51 -5.72
CA ASN A 175 12.43 18.24 -6.85
C ASN A 175 11.51 17.38 -7.73
N LEU A 176 10.80 16.43 -7.11
CA LEU A 176 9.76 15.64 -7.77
C LEU A 176 8.36 16.16 -7.40
N ARG A 177 7.38 15.81 -8.22
CA ARG A 177 5.95 16.06 -8.00
C ARG A 177 5.22 14.71 -7.90
#